data_AF-A6G5P2-F1
#
_entry.id   AF-A6G5P2-F1
#
_cell.length_a   1.000
_cell.length_b   1.000
_cell.length_c   1.000
_cell.angle_alpha   90.00
_cell.angle_beta   90.00
_cell.angle_gamma   90.00
#
_symmetry.space_group_name_H-M   'P 1'
#
loop_
_entity.id
_entity.type
_entity.pdbx_description
1 polymer ?
#
loop_
_entity_poly.entity_id
_entity_poly.type
_entity_poly.pdbx_seq_one_letter_code
_entity_poly.pdbx_strand_id
1 'polypeptide(L)'
;MTACPSDDVGGVEGSGDTDSSTQGDDTSTDDEVGSESSSTGTTTEETTDATTEETTDATTEETTDATTEETTADETADTTDATTEDTTDGMETETETDTGVMPECAEQVDCTDGGNCLEGMCVTVASCLELADLDVDDTLESNAYELDPDGEGPMPPYMAWCDMETDGGGWTLVIKSYGNSDAFHFDSPEWLAIDPYEPGNFFDDRAETKLPSWSNVSFTELMVAMEAPIGVDPEPLNLQTMITDLEGDSLYDLIAPDGYVPTSAGREAWLGLIEGSALQPSCDLEGLNVRGDNVDNWHHVRIGIIGNEQDNCGSPDSRLGIGGAGNVCSTQDFATGNYTGCNDVNVNIESFGMVFVR
;
A
#
# COMPACT_ATOMS: atom_id res chain seq x y z
N MET A 1 61.78 -9.91 -8.15
CA MET A 1 62.33 -8.54 -8.16
C MET A 1 61.32 -7.71 -7.35
N THR A 2 61.39 -7.66 -6.01
CA THR A 2 62.46 -7.11 -5.17
C THR A 2 62.56 -5.60 -5.36
N ALA A 3 62.28 -4.72 -4.38
CA ALA A 3 61.73 -4.89 -3.02
C ALA A 3 61.25 -3.51 -2.48
N CYS A 4 60.52 -3.48 -1.35
CA CYS A 4 60.54 -2.32 -0.43
C CYS A 4 61.91 -2.25 0.29
N PRO A 5 62.28 -1.15 0.98
CA PRO A 5 61.90 -1.04 2.41
C PRO A 5 61.82 0.38 3.01
N SER A 6 61.40 0.44 4.28
CA SER A 6 61.94 1.28 5.39
C SER A 6 61.80 2.82 5.37
N ASP A 7 61.72 3.52 6.50
CA ASP A 7 61.33 3.17 7.89
C ASP A 7 61.08 4.46 8.70
N ASP A 8 60.52 4.28 9.89
CA ASP A 8 60.18 5.28 10.92
C ASP A 8 61.38 6.08 11.48
N VAL A 9 61.18 7.36 11.82
CA VAL A 9 62.04 8.17 12.71
C VAL A 9 61.18 9.21 13.45
N GLY A 10 61.20 9.21 14.80
CA GLY A 10 60.36 10.10 15.63
C GLY A 10 61.11 11.05 16.58
N GLY A 11 60.33 11.82 17.36
CA GLY A 11 60.76 12.67 18.50
C GLY A 11 61.38 14.04 18.12
N VAL A 12 61.46 15.05 19.01
CA VAL A 12 60.82 15.30 20.32
C VAL A 12 61.04 16.79 20.71
N GLU A 13 60.13 17.40 21.50
CA GLU A 13 60.25 18.66 22.30
C GLU A 13 60.53 20.04 21.63
N GLY A 14 60.01 21.13 22.25
CA GLY A 14 60.62 22.47 22.12
C GLY A 14 59.76 23.76 22.13
N SER A 15 59.09 24.07 23.24
CA SER A 15 58.81 25.40 23.86
C SER A 15 58.79 26.75 23.09
N GLY A 16 57.82 27.62 23.43
CA GLY A 16 57.88 29.10 23.36
C GLY A 16 56.48 29.76 23.27
N ASP A 17 55.86 30.30 24.33
CA ASP A 17 56.11 31.52 25.14
C ASP A 17 55.41 32.81 24.65
N THR A 18 54.55 33.39 25.52
CA THR A 18 54.08 34.81 25.59
C THR A 18 53.17 35.33 24.45
N ASP A 19 52.29 36.33 24.63
CA ASP A 19 52.10 37.33 25.71
C ASP A 19 50.65 37.92 25.78
N SER A 20 50.34 38.63 26.89
CA SER A 20 49.42 39.79 27.00
C SER A 20 47.93 39.65 26.57
N SER A 21 46.94 39.65 27.48
CA SER A 21 46.27 40.84 28.10
C SER A 21 45.42 41.71 27.14
N THR A 22 44.21 42.19 27.46
CA THR A 22 43.79 42.92 28.69
C THR A 22 42.27 42.83 28.95
N GLN A 23 41.86 43.05 30.21
CA GLN A 23 40.46 43.17 30.69
C GLN A 23 39.74 44.46 30.24
N GLY A 24 38.41 44.48 30.44
CA GLY A 24 37.56 45.67 30.38
C GLY A 24 36.22 45.41 31.08
N ASP A 25 36.25 45.31 32.40
CA ASP A 25 35.11 45.11 33.29
C ASP A 25 34.77 46.44 33.97
N ASP A 26 33.50 46.87 34.01
CA ASP A 26 33.04 47.87 34.98
C ASP A 26 31.51 47.94 35.15
N THR A 27 31.05 48.55 36.24
CA THR A 27 29.93 48.03 37.03
C THR A 27 28.82 49.02 37.45
N SER A 28 27.62 48.47 37.68
CA SER A 28 26.67 48.78 38.77
C SER A 28 25.70 49.98 38.75
N THR A 29 24.68 49.84 39.61
CA THR A 29 23.69 50.80 40.14
C THR A 29 22.47 51.20 39.28
N ASP A 30 21.27 51.43 39.84
CA ASP A 30 20.48 50.80 40.94
C ASP A 30 19.11 51.51 41.00
N ASP A 31 18.08 50.89 41.60
CA ASP A 31 16.84 51.50 42.17
C ASP A 31 15.92 52.38 41.25
N GLU A 32 14.58 52.33 41.28
CA GLU A 32 13.65 52.34 42.43
C GLU A 32 12.20 51.96 42.03
N VAL A 33 11.27 52.05 43.01
CA VAL A 33 9.92 51.47 43.05
C VAL A 33 8.80 52.39 42.50
N GLY A 34 7.69 51.82 42.03
CA GLY A 34 6.43 52.54 41.80
C GLY A 34 5.20 51.63 41.65
N SER A 35 4.23 51.75 42.56
CA SER A 35 3.00 50.94 42.63
C SER A 35 1.73 51.75 42.29
N GLU A 36 0.56 51.12 42.51
CA GLU A 36 -0.83 51.61 42.36
C GLU A 36 -1.48 51.40 40.97
N SER A 37 -2.76 51.04 40.76
CA SER A 37 -3.95 50.57 41.53
C SER A 37 -5.22 51.27 40.98
N SER A 38 -6.39 50.67 41.18
CA SER A 38 -7.74 51.12 40.77
C SER A 38 -8.05 51.02 39.26
N SER A 39 -9.04 50.28 38.74
CA SER A 39 -10.40 49.88 39.17
C SER A 39 -11.54 50.85 38.79
N THR A 40 -12.44 50.35 37.93
CA THR A 40 -13.90 50.54 37.74
C THR A 40 -14.25 49.78 36.45
N GLY A 41 -15.28 48.95 36.30
CA GLY A 41 -16.69 49.09 36.72
C GLY A 41 -17.49 49.69 35.54
N THR A 42 -18.63 49.18 35.07
CA THR A 42 -19.66 48.35 35.72
C THR A 42 -20.73 47.87 34.70
N THR A 43 -21.18 46.60 34.83
CA THR A 43 -22.46 45.90 34.44
C THR A 43 -23.39 46.36 33.27
N THR A 44 -24.05 45.39 32.62
CA THR A 44 -25.53 45.09 32.63
C THR A 44 -25.73 43.82 31.78
N GLU A 45 -25.96 42.61 32.32
CA GLU A 45 -27.24 41.97 32.72
C GLU A 45 -28.32 41.73 31.64
N GLU A 46 -28.63 40.43 31.47
CA GLU A 46 -29.92 39.78 31.14
C GLU A 46 -30.63 40.08 29.79
N THR A 47 -31.45 39.19 29.18
CA THR A 47 -32.29 38.04 29.63
C THR A 47 -32.47 36.99 28.50
N THR A 48 -32.84 35.74 28.86
CA THR A 48 -33.80 34.76 28.23
C THR A 48 -33.95 34.67 26.67
N ASP A 49 -34.30 33.53 26.07
CA ASP A 49 -35.28 32.52 26.52
C ASP A 49 -35.10 31.15 25.85
N ALA A 50 -35.78 30.12 26.38
CA ALA A 50 -35.82 28.77 25.83
C ALA A 50 -37.18 28.46 25.17
N THR A 51 -37.20 27.58 24.17
CA THR A 51 -38.44 26.92 23.72
C THR A 51 -38.18 25.46 23.33
N THR A 52 -39.03 24.58 23.83
CA THR A 52 -39.14 23.14 23.50
C THR A 52 -40.61 22.87 23.14
N GLU A 53 -40.93 21.66 22.64
CA GLU A 53 -42.28 21.15 22.28
C GLU A 53 -42.82 21.57 20.89
N GLU A 54 -43.58 20.76 20.14
CA GLU A 54 -43.81 19.29 20.18
C GLU A 54 -44.42 18.78 18.83
N THR A 55 -44.18 17.49 18.52
CA THR A 55 -45.05 16.43 17.93
C THR A 55 -45.96 16.58 16.68
N THR A 56 -46.18 15.41 16.04
CA THR A 56 -47.27 15.00 15.09
C THR A 56 -47.23 15.53 13.64
N ASP A 57 -47.69 14.83 12.59
CA ASP A 57 -48.20 13.44 12.47
C ASP A 57 -47.93 12.88 11.04
N ALA A 58 -48.22 11.59 10.82
CA ALA A 58 -48.06 10.91 9.54
C ALA A 58 -49.21 11.15 8.54
N THR A 59 -48.93 11.00 7.23
CA THR A 59 -49.96 10.60 6.24
C THR A 59 -49.34 9.81 5.09
N THR A 60 -49.82 8.59 4.89
CA THR A 60 -49.59 7.71 3.73
C THR A 60 -50.74 7.90 2.72
N GLU A 61 -50.51 7.78 1.41
CA GLU A 61 -51.44 7.38 0.30
C GLU A 61 -50.75 7.68 -1.05
N GLU A 62 -51.03 7.03 -2.19
CA GLU A 62 -51.39 5.63 -2.50
C GLU A 62 -51.22 5.39 -4.01
N THR A 63 -50.96 4.16 -4.46
CA THR A 63 -51.13 3.65 -5.86
C THR A 63 -50.23 4.26 -6.97
N THR A 64 -49.99 3.62 -8.12
CA THR A 64 -50.69 2.51 -8.82
C THR A 64 -49.78 1.41 -9.34
N ASP A 65 -50.24 0.17 -9.18
CA ASP A 65 -49.79 -1.03 -9.90
C ASP A 65 -50.86 -1.44 -10.92
N ALA A 66 -50.47 -1.94 -12.10
CA ALA A 66 -51.38 -2.55 -13.09
C ALA A 66 -50.61 -3.35 -14.15
N THR A 67 -50.86 -4.66 -14.17
CA THR A 67 -50.18 -5.68 -15.00
C THR A 67 -51.09 -6.21 -16.12
N THR A 68 -50.51 -6.68 -17.25
CA THR A 68 -51.03 -7.72 -18.19
C THR A 68 -52.42 -7.51 -18.87
N GLU A 69 -52.93 -8.23 -19.89
CA GLU A 69 -52.46 -9.22 -20.90
C GLU A 69 -52.87 -8.69 -22.33
N GLU A 70 -52.47 -9.26 -23.47
CA GLU A 70 -53.25 -10.14 -24.40
C GLU A 70 -52.65 -9.96 -25.83
N THR A 71 -52.72 -10.84 -26.85
CA THR A 71 -52.80 -12.31 -27.01
C THR A 71 -52.41 -12.70 -28.45
N THR A 72 -51.63 -13.78 -28.64
CA THR A 72 -51.64 -14.81 -29.72
C THR A 72 -51.90 -14.52 -31.22
N ALA A 73 -51.22 -15.32 -32.07
CA ALA A 73 -51.68 -16.03 -33.30
C ALA A 73 -50.89 -15.69 -34.59
N ASP A 74 -50.71 -16.59 -35.57
CA ASP A 74 -50.63 -18.07 -35.61
C ASP A 74 -50.02 -18.48 -36.98
N GLU A 75 -49.66 -19.76 -37.13
CA GLU A 75 -49.14 -20.49 -38.32
C GLU A 75 -49.30 -19.91 -39.74
N THR A 76 -48.28 -20.14 -40.59
CA THR A 76 -48.44 -21.08 -41.73
C THR A 76 -47.10 -21.49 -42.34
N ALA A 77 -46.95 -22.79 -42.60
CA ALA A 77 -45.90 -23.34 -43.45
C ALA A 77 -46.40 -23.50 -44.89
N ASP A 78 -45.52 -23.35 -45.88
CA ASP A 78 -45.71 -23.98 -47.19
C ASP A 78 -44.37 -24.41 -47.79
N THR A 79 -44.41 -25.47 -48.59
CA THR A 79 -43.25 -26.17 -49.15
C THR A 79 -43.46 -26.40 -50.64
N THR A 80 -42.48 -26.10 -51.50
CA THR A 80 -42.09 -27.00 -52.62
C THR A 80 -40.81 -26.53 -53.33
N ASP A 81 -39.77 -27.34 -53.15
CA ASP A 81 -38.88 -27.91 -54.19
C ASP A 81 -38.97 -27.40 -55.65
N ALA A 82 -37.80 -27.01 -56.20
CA ALA A 82 -37.47 -27.19 -57.61
C ALA A 82 -35.94 -27.24 -57.83
N THR A 83 -35.44 -28.39 -58.27
CA THR A 83 -34.03 -28.68 -58.61
C THR A 83 -33.50 -27.93 -59.84
N THR A 84 -32.24 -27.48 -59.79
CA THR A 84 -31.31 -27.50 -60.95
C THR A 84 -29.88 -27.77 -60.49
N GLU A 85 -29.21 -28.71 -61.15
CA GLU A 85 -27.78 -29.00 -60.98
C GLU A 85 -26.93 -27.84 -61.52
N ASP A 86 -25.85 -27.47 -60.82
CA ASP A 86 -24.62 -27.03 -61.49
C ASP A 86 -23.41 -27.55 -60.72
N THR A 87 -22.41 -28.04 -61.45
CA THR A 87 -21.21 -28.66 -60.89
C THR A 87 -20.09 -27.64 -60.82
N THR A 88 -19.65 -27.27 -59.61
CA THR A 88 -18.36 -26.61 -59.44
C THR A 88 -17.56 -27.31 -58.35
N ASP A 89 -16.37 -27.74 -58.71
CA ASP A 89 -15.40 -28.43 -57.86
C ASP A 89 -14.80 -27.41 -56.87
N GLY A 90 -15.49 -27.22 -55.74
CA GLY A 90 -15.11 -26.34 -54.65
C GLY A 90 -14.51 -27.16 -53.52
N MET A 91 -13.21 -26.96 -53.29
CA MET A 91 -12.51 -27.48 -52.11
C MET A 91 -13.00 -26.72 -50.88
N GLU A 92 -14.15 -27.11 -50.35
CA GLU A 92 -14.56 -26.82 -48.98
C GLU A 92 -13.57 -27.59 -48.07
N THR A 93 -12.43 -26.96 -47.76
CA THR A 93 -11.70 -27.32 -46.55
C THR A 93 -12.67 -27.20 -45.39
N GLU A 94 -12.86 -28.31 -44.67
CA GLU A 94 -13.62 -28.38 -43.43
C GLU A 94 -13.39 -27.09 -42.64
N THR A 95 -14.46 -26.37 -42.36
CA THR A 95 -14.38 -25.27 -41.42
C THR A 95 -14.23 -25.94 -40.07
N GLU A 96 -12.97 -26.18 -39.67
CA GLU A 96 -12.64 -26.71 -38.35
C GLU A 96 -13.44 -25.90 -37.34
N THR A 97 -14.41 -26.56 -36.70
CA THR A 97 -15.09 -25.97 -35.56
C THR A 97 -14.01 -25.68 -34.54
N ASP A 98 -13.84 -24.40 -34.23
CA ASP A 98 -12.84 -23.85 -33.33
C ASP A 98 -12.87 -24.54 -31.96
N THR A 99 -12.21 -25.69 -31.87
CA THR A 99 -11.88 -26.36 -30.62
C THR A 99 -10.61 -25.67 -30.15
N GLY A 100 -10.76 -24.73 -29.22
CA GLY A 100 -9.66 -23.90 -28.72
C GLY A 100 -8.44 -24.73 -28.33
N VAL A 101 -7.47 -24.79 -29.25
CA VAL A 101 -6.13 -25.31 -28.98
C VAL A 101 -5.39 -24.14 -28.36
N MET A 102 -5.22 -24.17 -27.03
CA MET A 102 -4.28 -23.28 -26.34
C MET A 102 -2.95 -23.30 -27.10
N PRO A 103 -2.39 -22.14 -27.48
CA PRO A 103 -1.20 -22.11 -28.31
C PRO A 103 -0.03 -22.78 -27.58
N GLU A 104 0.67 -23.66 -28.31
CA GLU A 104 1.91 -24.28 -27.84
C GLU A 104 3.00 -23.20 -27.75
N CYS A 105 3.83 -23.26 -26.71
CA CYS A 105 4.94 -22.33 -26.47
C CYS A 105 6.23 -23.08 -26.11
N ALA A 106 7.37 -22.40 -26.26
CA ALA A 106 8.67 -22.86 -25.76
C ALA A 106 9.28 -21.85 -24.77
N GLU A 107 9.00 -20.56 -24.94
CA GLU A 107 9.42 -19.47 -24.05
C GLU A 107 8.24 -18.49 -23.83
N GLN A 108 8.31 -17.65 -22.79
CA GLN A 108 7.25 -16.68 -22.45
C GLN A 108 6.85 -15.79 -23.63
N VAL A 109 7.80 -15.45 -24.51
CA VAL A 109 7.59 -14.58 -25.69
C VAL A 109 6.71 -15.21 -26.79
N ASP A 110 6.44 -16.51 -26.74
CA ASP A 110 5.58 -17.19 -27.72
C ASP A 110 4.08 -16.93 -27.47
N CYS A 111 3.69 -16.47 -26.27
CA CYS A 111 2.31 -16.17 -25.89
C CYS A 111 1.90 -14.75 -26.32
N THR A 112 1.67 -14.57 -27.63
CA THR A 112 1.61 -13.23 -28.26
C THR A 112 0.35 -12.41 -27.99
N ASP A 113 -0.74 -13.04 -27.54
CA ASP A 113 -2.05 -12.40 -27.31
C ASP A 113 -2.38 -12.26 -25.81
N GLY A 114 -1.40 -12.52 -24.94
CA GLY A 114 -1.57 -12.56 -23.49
C GLY A 114 -1.14 -13.91 -22.89
N GLY A 115 -0.53 -13.86 -21.71
CA GLY A 115 -0.36 -15.01 -20.82
C GLY A 115 1.06 -15.57 -20.71
N ASN A 116 1.18 -16.67 -19.96
CA ASN A 116 2.44 -17.24 -19.53
C ASN A 116 2.65 -18.61 -20.17
N CYS A 117 3.87 -18.90 -20.61
CA CYS A 117 4.27 -20.22 -21.06
C CYS A 117 4.53 -21.14 -19.86
N LEU A 118 3.67 -22.15 -19.70
CA LEU A 118 3.75 -23.16 -18.64
C LEU A 118 3.60 -24.56 -19.24
N GLU A 119 4.53 -25.46 -18.93
CA GLU A 119 4.62 -26.83 -19.48
C GLU A 119 4.52 -26.95 -21.03
N GLY A 120 4.80 -25.86 -21.76
CA GLY A 120 4.70 -25.80 -23.22
C GLY A 120 3.33 -25.36 -23.76
N MET A 121 2.45 -24.83 -22.91
CA MET A 121 1.17 -24.21 -23.30
C MET A 121 1.08 -22.78 -22.76
N CYS A 122 0.47 -21.87 -23.52
CA CYS A 122 0.13 -20.54 -23.00
C CYS A 122 -1.09 -20.61 -22.08
N VAL A 123 -0.96 -20.12 -20.86
CA VAL A 123 -2.04 -19.98 -19.87
C VAL A 123 -2.26 -18.51 -19.51
N THR A 124 -3.52 -18.06 -19.53
CA THR A 124 -3.94 -16.79 -18.92
C THR A 124 -4.43 -17.05 -17.50
N VAL A 125 -4.09 -16.15 -16.58
CA VAL A 125 -4.24 -16.32 -15.12
C VAL A 125 -4.54 -14.98 -14.47
N ALA A 126 -5.44 -14.95 -13.50
CA ALA A 126 -5.85 -13.74 -12.80
C ALA A 126 -4.83 -13.25 -11.77
N SER A 127 -4.03 -14.17 -11.21
CA SER A 127 -3.08 -13.88 -10.14
C SER A 127 -1.85 -14.77 -10.20
N CYS A 128 -0.80 -14.39 -9.47
CA CYS A 128 0.38 -15.25 -9.28
C CYS A 128 0.04 -16.56 -8.56
N LEU A 129 -1.02 -16.58 -7.72
CA LEU A 129 -1.48 -17.78 -7.02
C LEU A 129 -2.08 -18.79 -8.00
N GLU A 130 -2.94 -18.34 -8.92
CA GLU A 130 -3.50 -19.20 -9.97
C GLU A 130 -2.38 -19.76 -10.88
N LEU A 131 -1.35 -18.95 -11.17
CA LEU A 131 -0.19 -19.40 -11.92
C LEU A 131 0.61 -20.49 -11.18
N ALA A 132 0.82 -20.32 -9.86
CA ALA A 132 1.49 -21.31 -9.02
C ALA A 132 0.66 -22.61 -8.87
N ASP A 133 -0.65 -22.51 -8.70
CA ASP A 133 -1.56 -23.68 -8.62
C ASP A 133 -1.59 -24.52 -9.92
N LEU A 134 -1.26 -23.92 -11.07
CA LEU A 134 -1.10 -24.62 -12.35
C LEU A 134 0.28 -25.27 -12.52
N ASP A 135 1.32 -24.78 -11.85
CA ASP A 135 2.72 -25.25 -11.95
C ASP A 135 3.00 -26.41 -10.97
N VAL A 136 2.34 -27.55 -11.19
CA VAL A 136 2.29 -28.70 -10.25
C VAL A 136 3.66 -29.32 -9.93
N ASP A 137 4.68 -29.04 -10.74
CA ASP A 137 6.07 -29.52 -10.58
C ASP A 137 7.02 -28.47 -9.93
N ASP A 138 6.50 -27.33 -9.44
CA ASP A 138 7.25 -26.22 -8.80
C ASP A 138 8.45 -25.73 -9.66
N THR A 139 8.19 -25.40 -10.93
CA THR A 139 9.22 -25.06 -11.93
C THR A 139 9.43 -23.55 -12.16
N LEU A 140 8.50 -22.71 -11.74
CA LEU A 140 8.57 -21.25 -11.88
C LEU A 140 9.45 -20.60 -10.80
N GLU A 141 10.30 -19.66 -11.21
CA GLU A 141 11.13 -18.84 -10.32
C GLU A 141 10.45 -17.49 -10.05
N SER A 142 10.78 -16.80 -8.95
CA SER A 142 10.27 -15.44 -8.70
C SER A 142 10.70 -14.47 -9.80
N ASN A 143 9.74 -13.93 -10.55
CA ASN A 143 10.00 -13.16 -11.78
C ASN A 143 8.79 -12.30 -12.17
N ALA A 144 8.91 -11.58 -13.28
CA ALA A 144 7.78 -10.91 -13.92
C ALA A 144 6.97 -11.88 -14.79
N TYR A 145 5.66 -11.92 -14.55
CA TYR A 145 4.67 -12.70 -15.30
C TYR A 145 3.51 -11.81 -15.74
N GLU A 146 2.78 -12.23 -16.77
CA GLU A 146 1.63 -11.49 -17.28
C GLU A 146 0.33 -11.98 -16.64
N LEU A 147 -0.43 -11.06 -16.06
CA LEU A 147 -1.68 -11.34 -15.36
C LEU A 147 -2.85 -10.70 -16.11
N ASP A 148 -3.97 -11.41 -16.09
CA ASP A 148 -5.22 -11.03 -16.74
C ASP A 148 -6.43 -11.37 -15.84
N PRO A 149 -6.81 -10.47 -14.90
CA PRO A 149 -7.83 -10.76 -13.90
C PRO A 149 -9.28 -10.77 -14.41
N ASP A 150 -9.56 -10.23 -15.61
CA ASP A 150 -10.90 -10.26 -16.21
C ASP A 150 -10.99 -11.09 -17.51
N GLY A 151 -9.86 -11.55 -18.06
CA GLY A 151 -9.77 -12.54 -19.14
C GLY A 151 -10.17 -11.95 -20.49
N GLU A 152 -11.23 -12.47 -21.10
CA GLU A 152 -11.85 -11.83 -22.28
C GLU A 152 -12.59 -10.51 -21.94
N GLY A 153 -12.29 -9.90 -20.79
CA GLY A 153 -12.86 -8.65 -20.31
C GLY A 153 -12.28 -7.41 -21.00
N PRO A 154 -12.70 -6.20 -20.56
CA PRO A 154 -12.20 -4.95 -21.09
C PRO A 154 -10.81 -4.53 -20.57
N MET A 155 -10.26 -5.16 -19.53
CA MET A 155 -8.90 -4.84 -19.06
C MET A 155 -7.85 -5.50 -19.98
N PRO A 156 -6.78 -4.79 -20.39
CA PRO A 156 -5.66 -5.46 -21.02
C PRO A 156 -4.82 -6.21 -19.96
N PRO A 157 -4.21 -7.37 -20.32
CA PRO A 157 -3.21 -8.01 -19.48
C PRO A 157 -2.07 -7.06 -19.10
N TYR A 158 -1.45 -7.31 -17.94
CA TYR A 158 -0.36 -6.49 -17.43
C TYR A 158 0.74 -7.33 -16.78
N MET A 159 1.99 -6.83 -16.84
CA MET A 159 3.11 -7.45 -16.13
C MET A 159 3.05 -7.14 -14.63
N ALA A 160 3.18 -8.18 -13.81
CA ALA A 160 3.38 -8.08 -12.36
C ALA A 160 4.61 -8.89 -11.95
N TRP A 161 5.25 -8.50 -10.84
CA TRP A 161 6.20 -9.40 -10.19
C TRP A 161 5.43 -10.43 -9.36
N CYS A 162 5.72 -11.71 -9.61
CA CYS A 162 5.30 -12.82 -8.76
C CYS A 162 6.47 -13.28 -7.90
N ASP A 163 6.28 -13.34 -6.58
CA ASP A 163 7.16 -14.11 -5.70
C ASP A 163 6.61 -15.54 -5.58
N MET A 164 7.36 -16.48 -6.16
CA MET A 164 7.05 -17.92 -6.22
C MET A 164 7.81 -18.72 -5.15
N GLU A 165 8.61 -18.07 -4.29
CA GLU A 165 9.47 -18.73 -3.31
C GLU A 165 9.00 -18.51 -1.86
N THR A 166 8.57 -17.29 -1.52
CA THR A 166 8.23 -16.94 -0.13
C THR A 166 6.98 -17.68 0.34
N ASP A 167 7.10 -18.45 1.42
CA ASP A 167 6.00 -19.20 2.05
C ASP A 167 5.18 -20.07 1.07
N GLY A 168 5.84 -20.67 0.08
CA GLY A 168 5.18 -21.49 -0.95
C GLY A 168 4.70 -20.72 -2.18
N GLY A 169 5.03 -19.43 -2.30
CA GLY A 169 4.84 -18.66 -3.52
C GLY A 169 3.42 -18.16 -3.75
N GLY A 170 3.12 -17.85 -5.01
CA GLY A 170 1.82 -17.33 -5.45
C GLY A 170 1.60 -15.84 -5.16
N TRP A 171 2.60 -15.12 -4.65
CA TRP A 171 2.44 -13.74 -4.18
C TRP A 171 2.46 -12.72 -5.32
N THR A 172 1.34 -12.03 -5.51
CA THR A 172 1.18 -10.97 -6.51
C THR A 172 1.62 -9.63 -5.95
N LEU A 173 2.62 -8.96 -6.55
CA LEU A 173 3.01 -7.60 -6.17
C LEU A 173 1.85 -6.61 -6.39
N VAL A 174 1.61 -5.73 -5.41
CA VAL A 174 0.58 -4.69 -5.48
C VAL A 174 1.17 -3.28 -5.40
N ILE A 175 1.92 -2.98 -4.33
CA ILE A 175 2.50 -1.64 -4.10
C ILE A 175 3.99 -1.76 -3.76
N LYS A 176 4.77 -0.77 -4.20
CA LYS A 176 6.12 -0.47 -3.74
C LYS A 176 6.17 1.00 -3.32
N SER A 177 6.62 1.27 -2.09
CA SER A 177 6.70 2.62 -1.52
C SER A 177 8.08 2.88 -0.93
N TYR A 178 8.63 4.06 -1.24
CA TYR A 178 9.91 4.54 -0.72
C TYR A 178 9.66 5.49 0.45
N GLY A 179 10.42 5.34 1.54
CA GLY A 179 10.19 6.07 2.79
C GLY A 179 10.06 7.59 2.61
N ASN A 180 11.09 8.24 2.08
CA ASN A 180 11.11 9.69 1.86
C ASN A 180 10.49 10.12 0.50
N SER A 181 9.36 9.53 0.09
CA SER A 181 8.59 9.94 -1.10
C SER A 181 7.17 10.41 -0.75
N ASP A 182 6.69 11.40 -1.50
CA ASP A 182 5.35 11.97 -1.34
C ASP A 182 4.23 11.05 -1.84
N ALA A 183 4.52 10.09 -2.74
CA ALA A 183 3.51 9.37 -3.51
C ALA A 183 2.55 8.54 -2.65
N PHE A 184 3.04 7.96 -1.55
CA PHE A 184 2.28 7.03 -0.72
C PHE A 184 2.13 7.47 0.74
N HIS A 185 2.36 8.74 1.11
CA HIS A 185 1.94 9.24 2.42
C HIS A 185 0.46 8.95 2.71
N PHE A 186 0.07 8.89 3.99
CA PHE A 186 -1.28 8.46 4.39
C PHE A 186 -2.40 9.17 3.62
N ASP A 187 -2.36 10.49 3.56
CA ASP A 187 -3.39 11.32 2.91
C ASP A 187 -3.21 11.46 1.39
N SER A 188 -2.28 10.70 0.78
CA SER A 188 -2.11 10.67 -0.67
C SER A 188 -3.41 10.19 -1.35
N PRO A 189 -3.86 10.86 -2.42
CA PRO A 189 -5.02 10.40 -3.18
C PRO A 189 -4.78 9.04 -3.86
N GLU A 190 -3.52 8.59 -3.98
CA GLU A 190 -3.18 7.30 -4.58
C GLU A 190 -3.80 6.11 -3.84
N TRP A 191 -4.03 6.23 -2.53
CA TRP A 191 -4.72 5.21 -1.71
C TRP A 191 -6.21 5.10 -2.01
N LEU A 192 -6.81 6.11 -2.64
CA LEU A 192 -8.24 6.15 -2.95
C LEU A 192 -8.50 6.14 -4.47
N ALA A 193 -7.44 6.13 -5.28
CA ALA A 193 -7.50 6.05 -6.73
C ALA A 193 -7.50 4.57 -7.18
N ILE A 194 -8.42 4.24 -8.08
CA ILE A 194 -8.48 2.94 -8.76
C ILE A 194 -7.36 2.77 -9.79
N ASP A 195 -6.92 3.89 -10.38
CA ASP A 195 -5.87 3.93 -11.40
C ASP A 195 -4.50 3.54 -10.80
N PRO A 196 -3.65 2.81 -11.55
CA PRO A 196 -2.30 2.46 -11.13
C PRO A 196 -1.35 3.68 -11.10
N TYR A 197 -0.29 3.61 -10.29
CA TYR A 197 0.75 4.63 -10.19
C TYR A 197 2.08 4.07 -10.67
N GLU A 198 2.70 4.71 -11.67
CA GLU A 198 3.96 4.28 -12.31
C GLU A 198 4.07 2.75 -12.50
N PRO A 199 3.10 2.08 -13.16
CA PRO A 199 3.03 0.62 -13.22
C PRO A 199 4.23 -0.01 -13.95
N GLY A 200 4.94 0.75 -14.80
CA GLY A 200 6.15 0.29 -15.48
C GLY A 200 7.33 -0.01 -14.54
N ASN A 201 7.30 0.52 -13.31
CA ASN A 201 8.35 0.31 -12.31
C ASN A 201 8.27 -1.07 -11.63
N PHE A 202 7.38 -2.00 -12.04
CA PHE A 202 7.18 -3.30 -11.38
C PHE A 202 8.50 -4.07 -11.12
N PHE A 203 9.41 -4.06 -12.08
CA PHE A 203 10.70 -4.76 -12.03
C PHE A 203 11.85 -3.95 -11.39
N ASP A 204 11.72 -2.63 -11.29
CA ASP A 204 12.80 -1.77 -10.81
C ASP A 204 12.90 -1.80 -9.29
N ASP A 205 14.01 -2.31 -8.74
CA ASP A 205 14.29 -2.29 -7.30
C ASP A 205 14.16 -0.87 -6.75
N ARG A 206 13.51 -0.74 -5.58
CA ARG A 206 13.35 0.51 -4.82
C ARG A 206 12.63 1.65 -5.58
N ALA A 207 12.15 1.42 -6.79
CA ALA A 207 11.26 2.34 -7.50
C ALA A 207 9.81 2.17 -7.01
N GLU A 208 9.09 3.28 -6.87
CA GLU A 208 7.69 3.25 -6.41
C GLU A 208 6.73 2.78 -7.50
N THR A 209 5.70 2.04 -7.10
CA THR A 209 4.63 1.60 -8.01
C THR A 209 3.34 1.24 -7.25
N LYS A 210 2.22 1.28 -7.95
CA LYS A 210 0.95 0.64 -7.59
C LYS A 210 0.42 -0.01 -8.87
N LEU A 211 0.40 -1.34 -8.90
CA LEU A 211 0.03 -2.13 -10.08
C LEU A 211 -1.49 -2.31 -10.20
N PRO A 212 -2.03 -2.70 -11.37
CA PRO A 212 -3.46 -3.00 -11.53
C PRO A 212 -3.99 -4.09 -10.58
N SER A 213 -3.13 -4.97 -10.04
CA SER A 213 -3.46 -5.92 -8.97
C SER A 213 -4.09 -5.25 -7.73
N TRP A 214 -3.79 -3.98 -7.49
CA TRP A 214 -4.41 -3.13 -6.47
C TRP A 214 -5.94 -3.20 -6.43
N SER A 215 -6.58 -3.21 -7.60
CA SER A 215 -8.04 -3.10 -7.74
C SER A 215 -8.70 -4.28 -8.44
N ASN A 216 -7.94 -5.32 -8.81
CA ASN A 216 -8.43 -6.41 -9.66
C ASN A 216 -8.02 -7.82 -9.22
N VAL A 217 -7.17 -7.96 -8.19
CA VAL A 217 -6.78 -9.28 -7.65
C VAL A 217 -7.43 -9.48 -6.29
N SER A 218 -8.32 -10.47 -6.22
CA SER A 218 -8.87 -10.97 -4.96
C SER A 218 -7.86 -11.85 -4.23
N PHE A 219 -7.96 -11.89 -2.91
CA PHE A 219 -6.96 -12.54 -2.07
C PHE A 219 -7.50 -12.98 -0.71
N THR A 220 -6.74 -13.85 -0.03
CA THR A 220 -7.02 -14.36 1.32
C THR A 220 -5.88 -14.13 2.32
N GLU A 221 -4.67 -13.83 1.84
CA GLU A 221 -3.51 -13.49 2.64
C GLU A 221 -2.83 -12.20 2.13
N LEU A 222 -2.35 -11.39 3.08
CA LEU A 222 -1.57 -10.19 2.84
C LEU A 222 -0.13 -10.41 3.30
N MET A 223 0.85 -10.16 2.43
CA MET A 223 2.25 -10.06 2.80
C MET A 223 2.72 -8.60 2.76
N VAL A 224 3.33 -8.16 3.85
CA VAL A 224 4.08 -6.90 3.91
C VAL A 224 5.56 -7.24 3.99
N ALA A 225 6.37 -6.60 3.14
CA ALA A 225 7.81 -6.77 3.12
C ALA A 225 8.50 -5.40 3.28
N MET A 226 9.58 -5.32 4.06
CA MET A 226 10.33 -4.07 4.26
C MET A 226 11.83 -4.29 4.19
N GLU A 227 12.54 -3.31 3.64
CA GLU A 227 14.01 -3.23 3.63
C GLU A 227 14.46 -2.03 4.49
N ALA A 228 15.22 -2.32 5.55
CA ALA A 228 15.85 -1.34 6.41
C ALA A 228 17.21 -1.87 6.93
N PRO A 229 18.34 -1.14 6.78
CA PRO A 229 18.48 0.09 6.01
C PRO A 229 18.22 -0.14 4.52
N ILE A 230 17.70 0.88 3.82
CA ILE A 230 17.49 0.82 2.37
C ILE A 230 18.83 0.60 1.67
N GLY A 231 18.88 -0.37 0.77
CA GLY A 231 20.06 -0.71 -0.01
C GLY A 231 20.37 0.32 -1.10
N VAL A 232 21.40 0.05 -1.90
CA VAL A 232 21.79 0.91 -3.03
C VAL A 232 21.88 0.10 -4.31
N ASP A 233 21.32 0.60 -5.41
CA ASP A 233 21.32 -0.16 -6.65
C ASP A 233 22.74 -0.31 -7.22
N PRO A 234 23.12 -1.48 -7.75
CA PRO A 234 22.28 -2.65 -8.04
C PRO A 234 22.41 -3.78 -6.99
N GLU A 235 22.46 -3.47 -5.69
CA GLU A 235 22.38 -4.49 -4.64
C GLU A 235 20.93 -5.02 -4.55
N PRO A 236 20.73 -6.36 -4.48
CA PRO A 236 19.40 -6.95 -4.42
C PRO A 236 18.65 -6.50 -3.15
N LEU A 237 17.32 -6.52 -3.21
CA LEU A 237 16.48 -6.22 -2.06
C LEU A 237 16.76 -7.18 -0.88
N ASN A 238 16.96 -6.62 0.32
CA ASN A 238 17.09 -7.37 1.56
C ASN A 238 15.82 -7.22 2.41
N LEU A 239 14.77 -7.95 2.01
CA LEU A 239 13.44 -7.84 2.60
C LEU A 239 13.29 -8.73 3.85
N GLN A 240 12.73 -8.14 4.90
CA GLN A 240 12.08 -8.85 5.99
C GLN A 240 10.58 -8.91 5.70
N THR A 241 9.95 -10.06 5.84
CA THR A 241 8.53 -10.27 5.49
C THR A 241 7.68 -10.61 6.71
N MET A 242 6.40 -10.26 6.63
CA MET A 242 5.35 -10.75 7.51
C MET A 242 4.09 -11.08 6.69
N ILE A 243 3.36 -12.10 7.13
CA ILE A 243 2.13 -12.58 6.49
C ILE A 243 0.99 -12.55 7.51
N THR A 244 -0.22 -12.20 7.06
CA THR A 244 -1.45 -12.29 7.84
C THR A 244 -2.62 -12.72 6.96
N ASP A 245 -3.50 -13.56 7.50
CA ASP A 245 -4.83 -13.78 6.94
C ASP A 245 -5.54 -12.44 6.78
N LEU A 246 -6.04 -12.13 5.59
CA LEU A 246 -6.89 -10.99 5.27
C LEU A 246 -7.59 -11.23 3.92
N GLU A 247 -8.92 -11.32 3.93
CA GLU A 247 -9.72 -11.60 2.74
C GLU A 247 -10.31 -10.32 2.13
N GLY A 248 -10.27 -10.20 0.80
CA GLY A 248 -10.90 -9.10 0.07
C GLY A 248 -11.00 -9.34 -1.44
N ASP A 249 -12.00 -8.70 -2.07
CA ASP A 249 -12.16 -8.71 -3.54
C ASP A 249 -11.01 -7.94 -4.24
N SER A 250 -10.45 -6.92 -3.57
CA SER A 250 -9.19 -6.27 -3.91
C SER A 250 -8.66 -5.43 -2.74
N LEU A 251 -7.40 -5.00 -2.76
CA LEU A 251 -6.87 -4.08 -1.72
C LEU A 251 -7.52 -2.69 -1.82
N TYR A 252 -7.91 -2.26 -3.02
CA TYR A 252 -8.71 -1.07 -3.25
C TYR A 252 -10.06 -1.15 -2.52
N ASP A 253 -10.78 -2.27 -2.59
CA ASP A 253 -12.09 -2.42 -1.94
C ASP A 253 -12.01 -2.41 -0.40
N LEU A 254 -10.86 -2.77 0.17
CA LEU A 254 -10.61 -2.65 1.61
C LEU A 254 -10.13 -1.23 2.03
N ILE A 255 -9.30 -0.58 1.21
CA ILE A 255 -8.66 0.70 1.58
C ILE A 255 -9.46 1.92 1.15
N ALA A 256 -9.99 1.94 -0.07
CA ALA A 256 -10.67 3.12 -0.65
C ALA A 256 -11.95 3.57 0.07
N PRO A 257 -12.72 2.71 0.78
CA PRO A 257 -13.78 3.17 1.68
C PRO A 257 -13.30 3.99 2.88
N ASP A 258 -11.98 4.09 3.10
CA ASP A 258 -11.30 4.85 4.16
C ASP A 258 -11.67 4.44 5.61
N GLY A 259 -12.30 3.27 5.75
CA GLY A 259 -12.61 2.65 7.03
C GLY A 259 -11.49 1.74 7.53
N TYR A 260 -11.31 1.64 8.85
CA TYR A 260 -10.37 0.73 9.49
C TYR A 260 -10.73 -0.74 9.22
N VAL A 261 -9.75 -1.54 8.80
CA VAL A 261 -9.86 -2.99 8.60
C VAL A 261 -8.81 -3.69 9.46
N PRO A 262 -9.19 -4.51 10.46
CA PRO A 262 -8.22 -5.13 11.37
C PRO A 262 -7.46 -6.29 10.72
N THR A 263 -6.18 -6.45 11.09
CA THR A 263 -5.41 -7.69 10.90
C THR A 263 -5.20 -8.43 12.22
N SER A 264 -4.48 -9.56 12.19
CA SER A 264 -4.15 -10.34 13.40
C SER A 264 -2.72 -10.86 13.43
N ALA A 265 -1.79 -10.16 12.76
CA ALA A 265 -0.38 -10.53 12.70
C ALA A 265 0.32 -10.40 14.07
N GLY A 266 -0.12 -9.45 14.89
CA GLY A 266 0.40 -9.13 16.20
C GLY A 266 1.63 -8.21 16.15
N ARG A 267 1.77 -7.43 17.22
CA ARG A 267 2.85 -6.44 17.42
C ARG A 267 4.27 -6.99 17.17
N GLU A 268 4.54 -8.24 17.55
CA GLU A 268 5.86 -8.87 17.36
C GLU A 268 6.20 -9.08 15.88
N ALA A 269 5.22 -9.44 15.04
CA ALA A 269 5.42 -9.61 13.61
C ALA A 269 5.71 -8.25 12.93
N TRP A 270 4.96 -7.20 13.27
CA TRP A 270 5.21 -5.84 12.77
C TRP A 270 6.61 -5.33 13.15
N LEU A 271 7.03 -5.50 14.41
CA LEU A 271 8.38 -5.12 14.84
C LEU A 271 9.48 -5.97 14.16
N GLY A 272 9.16 -7.18 13.70
CA GLY A 272 10.07 -8.07 12.98
C GLY A 272 10.46 -7.60 11.56
N LEU A 273 9.68 -6.70 10.96
CA LEU A 273 9.95 -6.12 9.64
C LEU A 273 11.19 -5.20 9.61
N ILE A 274 11.53 -4.57 10.73
CA ILE A 274 12.62 -3.58 10.80
C ILE A 274 13.46 -3.85 12.04
N GLU A 275 14.72 -4.25 11.86
CA GLU A 275 15.65 -4.45 12.98
C GLU A 275 15.84 -3.15 13.78
N GLY A 276 15.67 -3.24 15.09
CA GLY A 276 15.78 -2.08 15.99
C GLY A 276 14.57 -1.13 15.98
N SER A 277 13.48 -1.51 15.30
CA SER A 277 12.21 -0.80 15.41
C SER A 277 11.64 -0.83 16.83
N ALA A 278 10.78 0.13 17.13
CA ALA A 278 10.03 0.20 18.39
C ALA A 278 8.63 0.77 18.16
N LEU A 279 7.76 0.56 19.15
CA LEU A 279 6.46 1.21 19.30
C LEU A 279 6.30 1.58 20.77
N GLN A 280 5.48 2.59 21.08
CA GLN A 280 5.06 2.87 22.45
C GLN A 280 4.26 1.68 23.04
N PRO A 281 4.34 1.42 24.36
CA PRO A 281 4.06 0.09 24.95
C PRO A 281 2.59 -0.28 25.08
N SER A 282 1.66 0.60 24.70
CA SER A 282 0.21 0.39 24.70
C SER A 282 -0.34 0.76 23.31
N CYS A 283 -1.62 0.49 23.06
CA CYS A 283 -2.22 0.48 21.72
C CYS A 283 -1.47 -0.47 20.75
N ASP A 284 -2.15 -1.52 20.32
CA ASP A 284 -1.67 -2.47 19.30
C ASP A 284 -2.70 -2.52 18.17
N LEU A 285 -3.15 -1.34 17.71
CA LEU A 285 -4.12 -1.26 16.62
C LEU A 285 -3.38 -1.47 15.31
N GLU A 286 -3.71 -2.56 14.61
CA GLU A 286 -3.04 -3.02 13.40
C GLU A 286 -4.03 -3.29 12.25
N GLY A 287 -3.54 -3.21 11.02
CA GLY A 287 -4.27 -3.58 9.82
C GLY A 287 -4.21 -2.52 8.73
N LEU A 288 -5.36 -2.24 8.11
CA LEU A 288 -5.51 -1.23 7.06
C LEU A 288 -6.23 0.01 7.58
N ASN A 289 -5.89 1.19 7.03
CA ASN A 289 -6.45 2.49 7.42
C ASN A 289 -6.37 2.75 8.94
N VAL A 290 -5.22 2.41 9.52
CA VAL A 290 -5.00 2.41 10.96
C VAL A 290 -4.80 3.83 11.46
N ARG A 291 -5.80 4.36 12.18
CA ARG A 291 -5.74 5.69 12.81
C ARG A 291 -6.30 5.64 14.23
N GLY A 292 -5.87 6.60 15.05
CA GLY A 292 -6.46 6.83 16.37
C GLY A 292 -7.78 7.60 16.33
N ASP A 293 -8.40 7.81 17.50
CA ASP A 293 -9.65 8.60 17.64
C ASP A 293 -9.49 10.08 17.21
N ASN A 294 -8.25 10.57 17.17
CA ASN A 294 -7.88 11.91 16.74
C ASN A 294 -6.78 11.80 15.67
N VAL A 295 -7.01 12.38 14.49
CA VAL A 295 -6.19 12.15 13.29
C VAL A 295 -5.37 13.36 12.85
N ASP A 296 -5.66 14.55 13.37
CA ASP A 296 -5.18 15.82 12.80
C ASP A 296 -3.65 16.02 12.89
N ASN A 297 -2.95 15.29 13.76
CA ASN A 297 -1.49 15.37 13.94
C ASN A 297 -0.83 14.07 14.45
N TRP A 298 -1.60 13.16 15.06
CA TRP A 298 -1.09 11.94 15.69
C TRP A 298 -0.69 10.88 14.66
N HIS A 299 0.05 9.86 15.09
CA HIS A 299 0.55 8.85 14.18
C HIS A 299 -0.54 7.89 13.68
N HIS A 300 -0.52 7.66 12.37
CA HIS A 300 -1.45 6.79 11.65
C HIS A 300 -0.76 6.22 10.40
N VAL A 301 -1.26 5.08 9.89
CA VAL A 301 -0.60 4.28 8.84
C VAL A 301 -1.61 3.51 7.99
N ARG A 302 -1.43 3.50 6.66
CA ARG A 302 -2.36 2.87 5.71
C ARG A 302 -2.34 1.36 5.79
N ILE A 303 -1.16 0.77 5.96
CA ILE A 303 -0.94 -0.67 6.13
C ILE A 303 0.14 -0.81 7.21
N GLY A 304 -0.25 -1.17 8.44
CA GLY A 304 0.68 -1.10 9.56
C GLY A 304 0.08 -1.30 10.94
N ILE A 305 0.81 -0.81 11.93
CA ILE A 305 0.42 -0.77 13.35
C ILE A 305 0.75 0.61 13.94
N ILE A 306 -0.08 1.06 14.88
CA ILE A 306 0.18 2.26 15.71
C ILE A 306 0.31 1.89 17.18
N GLY A 307 1.12 2.66 17.90
CA GLY A 307 1.31 2.51 19.35
C GLY A 307 1.23 3.84 20.09
N ASN A 308 0.87 3.77 21.36
CA ASN A 308 0.65 4.89 22.27
C ASN A 308 1.23 4.58 23.66
N GLU A 309 1.58 5.58 24.48
CA GLU A 309 2.07 5.36 25.84
C GLU A 309 0.94 5.31 26.88
N GLN A 310 -0.27 5.74 26.51
CA GLN A 310 -1.48 5.48 27.29
C GLN A 310 -2.24 4.23 26.82
N ASP A 311 -3.03 3.66 27.72
CA ASP A 311 -3.86 2.45 27.52
C ASP A 311 -5.11 2.72 26.66
N ASN A 312 -4.92 3.34 25.48
CA ASN A 312 -5.93 3.65 24.46
C ASN A 312 -5.23 4.08 23.15
N CYS A 313 -5.96 4.15 22.04
CA CYS A 313 -5.44 4.59 20.74
C CYS A 313 -5.86 6.03 20.36
N GLY A 314 -6.22 6.88 21.33
CA GLY A 314 -6.78 8.21 21.06
C GLY A 314 -5.76 9.29 20.66
N SER A 315 -4.47 9.09 20.98
CA SER A 315 -3.37 10.00 20.64
C SER A 315 -2.06 9.27 20.34
N PRO A 316 -1.97 8.48 19.25
CA PRO A 316 -0.81 7.63 18.99
C PRO A 316 0.52 8.38 18.79
N ASP A 317 1.54 7.95 19.54
CA ASP A 317 2.90 8.51 19.59
C ASP A 317 3.93 7.69 18.78
N SER A 318 3.49 6.63 18.10
CA SER A 318 4.34 5.74 17.31
C SER A 318 3.57 5.02 16.19
N ARG A 319 4.28 4.65 15.12
CA ARG A 319 3.77 3.89 13.96
C ARG A 319 4.84 2.99 13.34
N LEU A 320 4.44 1.90 12.71
CA LEU A 320 5.26 1.08 11.83
C LEU A 320 4.42 0.63 10.63
N GLY A 321 4.95 0.78 9.42
CA GLY A 321 4.33 0.21 8.21
C GLY A 321 4.49 1.10 6.98
N ILE A 322 3.56 0.96 6.04
CA ILE A 322 3.52 1.63 4.74
C ILE A 322 2.39 2.65 4.72
N GLY A 323 2.69 3.82 4.17
CA GLY A 323 1.77 4.95 4.01
C GLY A 323 1.29 5.56 5.32
N GLY A 324 2.21 5.98 6.16
CA GLY A 324 1.92 6.74 7.37
C GLY A 324 2.10 8.25 7.26
N ALA A 325 1.63 8.91 8.31
CA ALA A 325 1.73 10.35 8.54
C ALA A 325 1.73 10.64 10.06
N GLY A 326 1.75 11.92 10.41
CA GLY A 326 1.74 12.42 11.80
C GLY A 326 3.06 13.09 12.17
N ASN A 327 2.96 14.21 12.89
CA ASN A 327 4.04 15.17 13.12
C ASN A 327 4.35 15.43 14.62
N VAL A 328 3.66 14.73 15.52
CA VAL A 328 3.86 14.89 16.97
C VAL A 328 5.27 14.50 17.37
N CYS A 329 5.77 15.16 18.41
CA CYS A 329 7.12 14.95 18.97
C CYS A 329 8.28 15.10 17.98
N SER A 330 8.13 16.00 16.99
CA SER A 330 9.18 16.38 16.04
C SER A 330 9.66 15.21 15.18
N THR A 331 8.71 14.42 14.68
CA THR A 331 8.91 13.42 13.63
C THR A 331 9.66 14.03 12.42
N GLN A 332 10.47 13.21 11.74
CA GLN A 332 10.61 13.38 10.29
C GLN A 332 9.47 12.59 9.67
N ASP A 333 8.75 13.18 8.72
CA ASP A 333 7.67 12.49 8.04
C ASP A 333 8.24 11.67 6.87
N PHE A 334 7.86 10.41 6.81
CA PHE A 334 8.15 9.46 5.74
C PHE A 334 6.90 8.61 5.54
N ALA A 335 6.59 8.23 4.30
CA ALA A 335 5.49 7.34 4.00
C ALA A 335 5.72 5.97 4.65
N THR A 336 6.95 5.45 4.61
CA THR A 336 7.23 4.03 4.87
C THR A 336 8.40 3.83 5.84
N GLY A 337 8.12 3.18 6.98
CA GLY A 337 9.12 2.94 8.03
C GLY A 337 8.55 2.88 9.44
N ASN A 338 9.42 3.11 10.43
CA ASN A 338 9.08 3.09 11.85
C ASN A 338 9.40 4.42 12.55
N TYR A 339 8.42 4.94 13.29
CA TYR A 339 8.61 6.03 14.24
C TYR A 339 8.13 5.63 15.64
N THR A 340 8.90 6.02 16.65
CA THR A 340 8.47 6.12 18.06
C THR A 340 9.04 7.40 18.64
N GLY A 341 8.19 8.21 19.28
CA GLY A 341 8.58 9.49 19.86
C GLY A 341 8.22 9.67 21.32
N CYS A 342 8.27 10.93 21.77
CA CYS A 342 7.62 11.46 22.96
C CYS A 342 8.13 10.99 24.34
N ASN A 343 9.00 9.99 24.40
CA ASN A 343 9.58 9.45 25.64
C ASN A 343 11.11 9.28 25.55
N ASP A 344 11.72 8.61 26.53
CA ASP A 344 13.18 8.36 26.58
C ASP A 344 13.69 7.47 25.42
N VAL A 345 12.80 6.72 24.76
CA VAL A 345 13.10 5.95 23.54
C VAL A 345 12.55 6.72 22.35
N ASN A 346 13.43 7.12 21.44
CA ASN A 346 13.05 7.69 20.15
C ASN A 346 13.65 6.84 19.04
N VAL A 347 12.80 6.34 18.15
CA VAL A 347 13.19 5.56 16.96
C VAL A 347 12.62 6.26 15.73
N ASN A 348 13.43 6.35 14.69
CA ASN A 348 13.08 6.98 13.42
C ASN A 348 13.91 6.26 12.36
N ILE A 349 13.27 5.30 11.67
CA ILE A 349 13.89 4.43 10.67
C ILE A 349 13.06 4.53 9.39
N GLU A 350 13.62 5.23 8.41
CA GLU A 350 13.15 5.18 7.03
C GLU A 350 13.40 3.78 6.44
N SER A 351 12.48 3.31 5.60
CA SER A 351 12.59 2.01 4.92
C SER A 351 11.96 2.06 3.54
N PHE A 352 12.28 1.07 2.72
CA PHE A 352 11.52 0.73 1.53
C PHE A 352 10.52 -0.36 1.89
N GLY A 353 9.31 -0.31 1.33
CA GLY A 353 8.23 -1.26 1.65
C GLY A 353 7.49 -1.75 0.42
N MET A 354 7.08 -3.00 0.46
CA MET A 354 6.34 -3.68 -0.60
C MET A 354 5.12 -4.39 -0.01
N VAL A 355 4.06 -4.49 -0.81
CA VAL A 355 2.81 -5.16 -0.44
C VAL A 355 2.49 -6.19 -1.51
N PHE A 356 2.20 -7.42 -1.09
CA PHE A 356 1.78 -8.52 -1.94
C PHE A 356 0.50 -9.16 -1.42
N VAL A 357 -0.24 -9.81 -2.32
CA VAL A 357 -1.48 -10.53 -2.01
C VAL A 357 -1.51 -11.90 -2.68
N ARG A 358 -2.21 -12.86 -2.07
CA ARG A 358 -2.60 -14.15 -2.66
C ARG A 358 -3.91 -14.67 -2.07
#